data_AF-A0ABD5LJ02-F1
#
_entry.id   AF-A0ABD5LJ02-F1
#
_cell.length_a   1.000
_cell.length_b   1.000
_cell.length_c   1.000
_cell.angle_alpha   90.00
_cell.angle_beta   90.00
_cell.angle_gamma   90.00
#
_symmetry.space_group_name_H-M   'P 1'
#
loop_
_entity.id
_entity.type
_entity.pdbx_description
1 polymer ?
#
loop_
_entity_poly.entity_id
_entity_poly.type
_entity_poly.pdbx_seq_one_letter_code
_entity_poly.pdbx_strand_id
1 'polypeptide(L)'
;MMAAADPVQPFGRRGLCPALSVPMRTGDGFLSRIAFEADIGPRDMAVLCHFAELHGNGLIDITARGSLQFRGLTPESARALEKDVLALDLPLREGLAVETSPLAGRDDAEIADGRPLAAEIRKGADRLILHEKLAAKMSVVVDGGGHLSMGDLLADIRLKALSLDGRTFWRLLVGGPESRALNAGLVETGAAAGAVVSLLAFLAGKGPLTRGRDLDHSTIKTVCGDRLLDRVIADEARVASAPLGLMTTGKDCFAVAVAPAFGQIRACDLSHLCERAGTLDIKALRPSPNHSLLFFGSSSACNALLEIAGESGFITTAGDARSSIAVCPGAPGCASAFLPTHELAAFASEECASLLDGSFTLHISGCGKGCAHPAPSLLTFSGTADGLVFSIAGRPGDVPDGILPFPHQRTVLSRLARLYEKEHKPGENAATLFARLGKQAIGAALRQDDR
;
A
#
# COMPACT_ATOMS: atom_id res chain seq x y z
N MET A 1 23.87 -3.28 29.63
CA MET A 1 24.72 -2.84 28.51
C MET A 1 23.82 -2.62 27.31
N MET A 2 23.55 -1.38 26.91
CA MET A 2 22.90 -1.12 25.62
C MET A 2 23.89 -1.58 24.54
N ALA A 3 23.52 -2.60 23.76
CA ALA A 3 24.28 -2.96 22.56
C ALA A 3 24.43 -1.70 21.70
N ALA A 4 25.65 -1.41 21.24
CA ALA A 4 25.87 -0.31 20.32
C ALA A 4 24.97 -0.54 19.10
N ALA A 5 24.10 0.43 18.78
CA ALA A 5 23.24 0.33 17.61
C ALA A 5 24.11 0.18 16.36
N ASP A 6 23.79 -0.79 15.51
CA ASP A 6 24.49 -0.99 14.25
C ASP A 6 24.49 0.32 13.44
N PRO A 7 25.60 0.66 12.76
CA PRO A 7 25.69 1.89 12.00
C PRO A 7 24.64 1.92 10.88
N VAL A 8 23.97 3.07 10.74
CA VAL A 8 22.93 3.28 9.73
C VAL A 8 23.52 3.06 8.32
N GLN A 9 22.85 2.21 7.55
CA GLN A 9 23.28 1.79 6.23
C GLN A 9 22.76 2.76 5.14
N PRO A 10 23.55 3.04 4.08
CA PRO A 10 23.09 3.84 2.96
C PRO A 10 21.78 3.31 2.35
N PHE A 11 20.85 4.21 2.03
CA PHE A 11 19.61 3.82 1.36
C PHE A 11 19.85 3.70 -0.15
N GLY A 12 19.65 2.48 -0.70
CA GLY A 12 19.82 2.19 -2.12
C GLY A 12 18.62 1.48 -2.76
N ARG A 13 18.67 1.32 -4.09
CA ARG A 13 17.76 0.44 -4.82
C ARG A 13 18.01 -1.00 -4.40
N ARG A 14 17.01 -1.63 -3.80
CA ARG A 14 17.01 -3.07 -3.51
C ARG A 14 16.42 -3.76 -4.75
N GLY A 15 17.27 -4.46 -5.49
CA GLY A 15 16.99 -4.99 -6.84
C GLY A 15 16.05 -6.20 -6.89
N LEU A 16 15.58 -6.69 -5.74
CA LEU A 16 14.68 -7.85 -5.63
C LEU A 16 13.52 -7.53 -4.68
N CYS A 17 12.40 -8.24 -4.86
CA CYS A 17 11.33 -8.28 -3.87
C CYS A 17 11.67 -9.32 -2.78
N PRO A 18 11.24 -9.11 -1.52
CA PRO A 18 11.47 -10.05 -0.42
C PRO A 18 10.57 -11.28 -0.56
N ALA A 19 10.73 -12.10 -1.60
CA ALA A 19 9.90 -13.29 -1.80
C ALA A 19 10.07 -14.28 -0.65
N LEU A 20 9.11 -15.18 -0.45
CA LEU A 20 9.19 -16.21 0.58
C LEU A 20 10.49 -17.04 0.47
N SER A 21 10.86 -17.43 -0.76
CA SER A 21 12.06 -18.20 -1.09
C SER A 21 13.35 -17.36 -1.16
N VAL A 22 13.23 -16.04 -1.23
CA VAL A 22 14.37 -15.11 -1.32
C VAL A 22 14.17 -13.99 -0.31
N PRO A 23 14.40 -14.26 0.99
CA PRO A 23 14.21 -13.28 2.05
C PRO A 23 15.18 -12.11 1.89
N MET A 24 14.73 -10.91 2.26
CA MET A 24 15.53 -9.68 2.16
C MET A 24 16.08 -9.28 3.52
N ARG A 25 17.39 -9.00 3.60
CA ARG A 25 18.00 -8.44 4.80
C ARG A 25 17.48 -7.03 5.11
N THR A 26 17.01 -6.80 6.33
CA THR A 26 16.48 -5.55 6.88
C THR A 26 17.26 -5.14 8.14
N GLY A 27 16.77 -4.17 8.91
CA GLY A 27 17.43 -3.76 10.16
C GLY A 27 17.19 -4.71 11.33
N ASP A 28 16.07 -5.42 11.27
CA ASP A 28 15.59 -6.38 12.26
C ASP A 28 15.86 -7.84 11.85
N GLY A 29 16.81 -8.10 10.96
CA GLY A 29 17.10 -9.47 10.45
C GLY A 29 16.69 -9.62 8.99
N PHE A 30 15.82 -10.58 8.70
CA PHE A 30 15.29 -10.85 7.36
C PHE A 30 13.77 -10.66 7.28
N LEU A 31 13.32 -10.31 6.08
CA LEU A 31 11.95 -10.04 5.71
C LEU A 31 11.52 -10.99 4.59
N SER A 32 10.45 -11.76 4.80
CA SER A 32 9.79 -12.57 3.78
C SER A 32 8.40 -12.03 3.50
N ARG A 33 7.94 -12.13 2.26
CA ARG A 33 6.63 -11.64 1.81
C ARG A 33 5.87 -12.74 1.09
N ILE A 34 4.59 -12.80 1.38
CA ILE A 34 3.62 -13.61 0.64
C ILE A 34 2.47 -12.73 0.16
N ALA A 35 1.84 -13.13 -0.93
CA ALA A 35 0.64 -12.52 -1.46
C ALA A 35 -0.31 -13.64 -1.89
N PHE A 36 -1.61 -13.36 -1.93
CA PHE A 36 -2.64 -14.36 -2.22
C PHE A 36 -3.36 -14.08 -3.54
N GLU A 37 -3.64 -15.13 -4.30
CA GLU A 37 -4.48 -15.05 -5.51
C GLU A 37 -5.97 -15.15 -5.19
N ALA A 38 -6.31 -15.86 -4.11
CA ALA A 38 -7.67 -16.06 -3.63
C ALA A 38 -7.78 -15.76 -2.14
N ASP A 39 -8.99 -15.84 -1.60
CA ASP A 39 -9.22 -15.67 -0.17
C ASP A 39 -8.70 -16.89 0.60
N ILE A 40 -8.43 -16.66 1.88
CA ILE A 40 -8.08 -17.72 2.84
C ILE A 40 -9.05 -17.71 4.02
N GLY A 41 -9.08 -18.78 4.80
CA GLY A 41 -9.88 -18.82 6.02
C GLY A 41 -9.24 -18.03 7.17
N PRO A 42 -10.03 -17.52 8.14
CA PRO A 42 -9.48 -16.95 9.37
C PRO A 42 -8.55 -17.91 10.12
N ARG A 43 -8.84 -19.21 10.09
CA ARG A 43 -7.97 -20.23 10.69
C ARG A 43 -6.58 -20.25 10.06
N ASP A 44 -6.50 -20.18 8.73
CA ASP A 44 -5.21 -20.18 8.02
C ASP A 44 -4.42 -18.92 8.35
N MET A 45 -5.09 -17.76 8.41
CA MET A 45 -4.46 -16.51 8.84
C MET A 45 -3.94 -16.59 10.28
N ALA A 46 -4.67 -17.21 11.20
CA ALA A 46 -4.21 -17.43 12.58
C ALA A 46 -2.96 -18.33 12.62
N VAL A 47 -2.89 -19.37 11.77
CA VAL A 47 -1.67 -20.19 11.64
C VAL A 47 -0.50 -19.38 11.08
N LEU A 48 -0.72 -18.51 10.09
CA LEU A 48 0.31 -17.59 9.62
C LEU A 48 0.76 -16.63 10.74
N CYS A 49 -0.15 -16.16 11.59
CA CYS A 49 0.20 -15.37 12.78
C CYS A 49 1.12 -16.16 13.71
N HIS A 50 0.79 -17.41 14.01
CA HIS A 50 1.66 -18.27 14.80
C HIS A 50 3.06 -18.43 14.18
N PHE A 51 3.17 -18.55 12.85
CA PHE A 51 4.47 -18.59 12.17
C PHE A 51 5.28 -17.30 12.30
N ALA A 52 4.63 -16.14 12.35
CA ALA A 52 5.31 -14.86 12.58
C ALA A 52 5.95 -14.81 13.98
N GLU A 53 5.31 -15.41 14.99
CA GLU A 53 5.85 -15.52 16.35
C GLU A 53 6.94 -16.60 16.45
N LEU A 54 6.72 -17.75 15.81
CA LEU A 54 7.63 -18.89 15.86
C LEU A 54 8.96 -18.62 15.16
N HIS A 55 8.89 -18.03 13.96
CA HIS A 55 10.07 -17.88 13.09
C HIS A 55 10.66 -16.47 13.12
N GLY A 56 9.88 -15.47 13.56
CA GLY A 56 10.20 -14.06 13.45
C GLY A 56 10.14 -13.30 14.77
N ASN A 57 9.80 -12.03 14.69
CA ASN A 57 9.64 -11.14 15.85
C ASN A 57 8.18 -10.93 16.28
N GLY A 58 7.25 -11.75 15.77
CA GLY A 58 5.82 -11.64 16.07
C GLY A 58 5.13 -10.42 15.44
N LEU A 59 5.74 -9.75 14.47
CA LEU A 59 5.11 -8.67 13.71
C LEU A 59 4.70 -9.14 12.31
N ILE A 60 3.54 -8.66 11.86
CA ILE A 60 3.05 -8.81 10.50
C ILE A 60 2.83 -7.43 9.90
N ASP A 61 3.44 -7.19 8.74
CA ASP A 61 3.14 -6.01 7.93
C ASP A 61 2.12 -6.38 6.84
N ILE A 62 1.10 -5.55 6.67
CA ILE A 62 0.25 -5.54 5.47
C ILE A 62 0.77 -4.44 4.56
N THR A 63 1.18 -4.79 3.35
CA THR A 63 1.70 -3.81 2.39
C THR A 63 0.58 -3.00 1.74
N ALA A 64 0.93 -1.88 1.10
CA ALA A 64 -0.01 -1.05 0.34
C ALA A 64 -0.76 -1.80 -0.78
N ARG A 65 -0.28 -2.99 -1.21
CA ARG A 65 -0.92 -3.87 -2.20
C ARG A 65 -1.71 -5.04 -1.60
N GLY A 66 -1.76 -5.21 -0.28
CA GLY A 66 -2.37 -6.38 0.33
C GLY A 66 -1.50 -7.65 0.24
N SER A 67 -0.18 -7.52 0.29
CA SER A 67 0.73 -8.64 0.63
C SER A 67 1.05 -8.65 2.11
N LEU A 68 1.25 -9.83 2.72
CA LEU A 68 1.73 -9.98 4.10
C LEU A 68 3.26 -10.03 4.14
N GLN A 69 3.86 -9.50 5.19
CA GLN A 69 5.29 -9.65 5.42
C GLN A 69 5.62 -10.10 6.85
N PHE A 70 6.53 -11.07 6.93
CA PHE A 70 7.11 -11.63 8.14
C PHE A 70 8.49 -11.04 8.38
N ARG A 71 8.79 -10.69 9.63
CA ARG A 71 9.98 -9.92 10.02
C ARG A 71 10.70 -10.57 11.18
N GLY A 72 11.89 -10.06 11.49
CA GLY A 72 12.66 -10.63 12.60
C GLY A 72 13.35 -11.95 12.25
N LEU A 73 13.37 -12.35 10.97
CA LEU A 73 13.81 -13.68 10.58
C LEU A 73 15.35 -13.79 10.64
N THR A 74 15.83 -14.96 11.01
CA THR A 74 17.22 -15.39 10.78
C THR A 74 17.29 -16.12 9.43
N PRO A 75 18.49 -16.33 8.84
CA PRO A 75 18.62 -17.17 7.64
C PRO A 75 18.05 -18.59 7.82
N GLU A 76 18.15 -19.15 9.03
CA GLU A 76 17.63 -20.46 9.39
C GLU A 76 16.11 -20.43 9.52
N SER A 77 15.57 -19.47 10.27
CA SER A 77 14.11 -19.39 10.49
C SER A 77 13.36 -18.91 9.25
N ALA A 78 13.99 -18.18 8.33
CA ALA A 78 13.38 -17.86 7.04
C ALA A 78 13.15 -19.12 6.18
N ARG A 79 14.10 -20.07 6.18
CA ARG A 79 13.95 -21.37 5.50
C ARG A 79 12.89 -22.24 6.17
N ALA A 80 12.80 -22.21 7.50
CA ALA A 80 11.77 -22.91 8.25
C ALA A 80 10.37 -22.33 7.97
N LEU A 81 10.24 -21.00 7.98
CA LEU A 81 9.02 -20.29 7.61
C LEU A 81 8.55 -20.66 6.19
N GLU A 82 9.46 -20.64 5.20
CA GLU A 82 9.13 -21.04 3.83
C GLU A 82 8.53 -22.45 3.78
N LYS A 83 9.20 -23.42 4.43
CA LYS A 83 8.74 -24.81 4.48
C LYS A 83 7.35 -24.91 5.12
N ASP A 84 7.14 -24.25 6.25
CA ASP A 84 5.89 -24.35 7.01
C ASP A 84 4.72 -23.66 6.28
N VAL A 85 4.98 -22.52 5.63
CA VAL A 85 3.98 -21.82 4.81
C VAL A 85 3.60 -22.64 3.58
N LEU A 86 4.58 -23.25 2.88
CA LEU A 86 4.31 -24.11 1.73
C LEU A 86 3.52 -25.38 2.12
N ALA A 87 3.71 -25.88 3.34
CA ALA A 87 2.96 -27.04 3.85
C ALA A 87 1.47 -26.75 4.09
N LEU A 88 1.04 -25.49 4.13
CA LEU A 88 -0.37 -25.12 4.27
C LEU A 88 -1.16 -25.18 2.95
N ASP A 89 -0.50 -25.30 1.79
CA ASP A 89 -1.15 -25.34 0.46
C ASP A 89 -2.11 -24.15 0.22
N LEU A 90 -1.69 -22.95 0.68
CA LEU A 90 -2.47 -21.72 0.51
C LEU A 90 -2.39 -21.22 -0.94
N PRO A 91 -3.39 -20.44 -1.41
CA PRO A 91 -3.41 -19.88 -2.76
C PRO A 91 -2.42 -18.70 -2.90
N LEU A 92 -1.13 -18.99 -2.75
CA LEU A 92 -0.06 -18.01 -2.86
C LEU A 92 0.11 -17.57 -4.31
N ARG A 93 0.40 -16.29 -4.51
CA ARG A 93 0.73 -15.74 -5.83
C ARG A 93 2.14 -16.12 -6.25
N GLU A 94 2.25 -16.69 -7.43
CA GLU A 94 3.51 -17.01 -8.09
C GLU A 94 3.72 -16.12 -9.33
N GLY A 95 4.99 -15.93 -9.72
CA GLY A 95 5.34 -15.22 -10.96
C GLY A 95 4.99 -13.72 -10.98
N LEU A 96 4.45 -13.26 -12.11
CA LEU A 96 4.17 -11.84 -12.35
C LEU A 96 3.05 -11.32 -11.44
N ALA A 97 3.30 -10.19 -10.78
CA ALA A 97 2.28 -9.51 -9.99
C ALA A 97 1.19 -8.90 -10.90
N VAL A 98 0.09 -9.65 -11.06
CA VAL A 98 -1.14 -9.19 -11.73
C VAL A 98 -2.24 -9.06 -10.68
N GLU A 99 -2.47 -7.84 -10.22
CA GLU A 99 -3.39 -7.53 -9.12
C GLU A 99 -4.82 -7.29 -9.64
N THR A 100 -5.81 -7.81 -8.92
CA THR A 100 -7.23 -7.51 -9.07
C THR A 100 -7.79 -7.04 -7.74
N SER A 101 -8.94 -6.36 -7.75
CA SER A 101 -9.65 -6.06 -6.51
C SER A 101 -9.93 -7.37 -5.75
N PRO A 102 -9.69 -7.44 -4.43
CA PRO A 102 -10.20 -8.52 -3.57
C PRO A 102 -11.73 -8.71 -3.63
N LEU A 103 -12.48 -7.69 -4.06
CA LEU A 103 -13.92 -7.76 -4.26
C LEU A 103 -14.32 -8.21 -5.68
N ALA A 104 -13.37 -8.42 -6.59
CA ALA A 104 -13.67 -8.71 -7.99
C ALA A 104 -14.58 -9.96 -8.12
N GLY A 105 -15.65 -9.80 -8.90
CA GLY A 105 -16.70 -10.80 -9.09
C GLY A 105 -17.69 -10.93 -7.93
N ARG A 106 -17.62 -10.05 -6.93
CA ARG A 106 -18.52 -9.97 -5.77
C ARG A 106 -18.95 -8.55 -5.45
N ASP A 107 -18.63 -7.60 -6.34
CA ASP A 107 -18.78 -6.17 -6.14
C ASP A 107 -19.88 -5.67 -7.09
N ASP A 108 -21.00 -5.24 -6.55
CA ASP A 108 -22.16 -4.76 -7.29
C ASP A 108 -21.95 -3.43 -8.00
N ALA A 109 -20.89 -2.70 -7.64
CA ALA A 109 -20.47 -1.50 -8.35
C ALA A 109 -19.45 -1.78 -9.46
N GLU A 110 -18.94 -3.01 -9.60
CA GLU A 110 -17.96 -3.32 -10.63
C GLU A 110 -18.58 -3.30 -12.03
N ILE A 111 -17.83 -2.76 -12.99
CA ILE A 111 -18.21 -2.72 -14.40
C ILE A 111 -17.96 -4.08 -15.05
N ALA A 112 -16.89 -4.77 -14.64
CA ALA A 112 -16.54 -6.09 -15.12
C ALA A 112 -15.62 -6.85 -14.14
N ASP A 113 -15.84 -8.15 -14.02
CA ASP A 113 -14.93 -9.05 -13.29
C ASP A 113 -13.57 -9.14 -14.00
N GLY A 114 -12.53 -8.61 -13.36
CA GLY A 114 -11.16 -8.60 -13.87
C GLY A 114 -10.40 -9.92 -13.69
N ARG A 115 -10.90 -10.89 -12.91
CA ARG A 115 -10.18 -12.12 -12.58
C ARG A 115 -9.86 -13.00 -13.80
N PRO A 116 -10.79 -13.24 -14.75
CA PRO A 116 -10.48 -14.02 -15.95
C PRO A 116 -9.37 -13.37 -16.80
N LEU A 117 -9.39 -12.04 -16.90
CA LEU A 117 -8.40 -11.27 -17.64
C LEU A 117 -7.02 -11.33 -16.97
N ALA A 118 -6.97 -11.20 -15.65
CA ALA A 118 -5.74 -11.35 -14.89
C ALA A 118 -5.12 -12.76 -15.04
N ALA A 119 -5.96 -13.81 -15.01
CA ALA A 119 -5.51 -15.18 -15.22
C ALA A 119 -4.92 -15.40 -16.63
N GLU A 120 -5.55 -14.87 -17.67
CA GLU A 120 -5.01 -14.96 -19.04
C GLU A 120 -3.71 -14.17 -19.22
N ILE A 121 -3.54 -13.03 -18.54
CA ILE A 121 -2.29 -12.28 -18.52
C ILE A 121 -1.17 -13.09 -17.85
N ARG A 122 -1.44 -13.69 -16.67
CA ARG A 122 -0.46 -14.55 -15.97
C ARG A 122 -0.05 -15.73 -16.85
N LYS A 123 -1.03 -16.47 -17.38
CA LYS A 123 -0.80 -17.59 -18.30
C LYS A 123 -0.04 -17.20 -19.57
N GLY A 124 -0.27 -16.00 -20.10
CA GLY A 124 0.48 -15.46 -21.23
C GLY A 124 1.94 -15.13 -20.87
N ALA A 125 2.15 -14.52 -19.70
CA ALA A 125 3.49 -14.19 -19.20
C ALA A 125 4.31 -15.44 -18.87
N ASP A 126 3.69 -16.49 -18.29
CA ASP A 126 4.34 -17.75 -17.95
C ASP A 126 4.74 -18.53 -19.20
N ARG A 127 3.85 -18.60 -20.21
CA ARG A 127 4.16 -19.21 -21.52
C ARG A 127 5.39 -18.61 -22.19
N LEU A 128 5.68 -17.33 -21.92
CA LEU A 128 6.82 -16.60 -22.47
C LEU A 128 8.01 -16.48 -21.49
N ILE A 129 7.88 -17.04 -20.29
CA ILE A 129 8.87 -16.98 -19.21
C ILE A 129 9.30 -15.52 -18.96
N LEU A 130 8.31 -14.62 -18.86
CA LEU A 130 8.60 -13.20 -18.71
C LEU A 130 9.06 -12.83 -17.30
N HIS A 131 8.68 -13.60 -16.29
CA HIS A 131 9.01 -13.30 -14.89
C HIS A 131 10.52 -13.22 -14.62
N GLU A 132 11.36 -13.92 -15.39
CA GLU A 132 12.83 -13.87 -15.29
C GLU A 132 13.46 -12.68 -16.03
N LYS A 133 12.74 -12.10 -17.00
CA LYS A 133 13.26 -11.09 -17.93
C LYS A 133 12.79 -9.67 -17.60
N LEU A 134 11.64 -9.58 -16.94
CA LEU A 134 11.04 -8.32 -16.53
C LEU A 134 11.79 -7.71 -15.34
N ALA A 135 11.61 -6.41 -15.15
CA ALA A 135 12.10 -5.75 -13.95
C ALA A 135 11.53 -6.40 -12.68
N ALA A 136 12.35 -6.53 -11.62
CA ALA A 136 11.99 -7.24 -10.38
C ALA A 136 10.75 -6.71 -9.61
N LYS A 137 10.21 -5.57 -10.03
CA LYS A 137 9.00 -4.94 -9.47
C LYS A 137 7.96 -4.64 -10.54
N MET A 138 8.02 -5.33 -11.68
CA MET A 138 7.03 -5.24 -12.74
C MET A 138 5.66 -5.63 -12.17
N SER A 139 4.64 -4.83 -12.48
CA SER A 139 3.29 -5.06 -11.97
C SER A 139 2.22 -4.67 -12.98
N VAL A 140 1.17 -5.47 -13.02
CA VAL A 140 -0.05 -5.23 -13.78
C VAL A 140 -1.20 -5.06 -12.79
N VAL A 141 -2.11 -4.12 -13.06
CA VAL A 141 -3.36 -3.96 -12.31
C VAL A 141 -4.53 -4.13 -13.27
N VAL A 142 -5.50 -4.98 -12.91
CA VAL A 142 -6.77 -5.15 -13.65
C VAL A 142 -7.90 -4.70 -12.74
N ASP A 143 -8.37 -3.48 -12.96
CA ASP A 143 -9.37 -2.79 -12.15
C ASP A 143 -10.76 -2.88 -12.79
N GLY A 144 -11.69 -3.57 -12.13
CA GLY A 144 -13.08 -3.70 -12.56
C GLY A 144 -13.94 -2.46 -12.31
N GLY A 145 -13.43 -1.45 -11.60
CA GLY A 145 -14.13 -0.18 -11.35
C GLY A 145 -15.20 -0.23 -10.25
N GLY A 146 -15.08 -1.14 -9.29
CA GLY A 146 -16.00 -1.32 -8.15
C GLY A 146 -15.78 -0.35 -6.98
N HIS A 147 -16.30 -0.71 -5.80
CA HIS A 147 -16.24 0.10 -4.56
C HIS A 147 -14.81 0.32 -4.05
N LEU A 148 -13.95 -0.70 -4.17
CA LEU A 148 -12.57 -0.61 -3.74
C LEU A 148 -11.70 -0.02 -4.85
N SER A 149 -11.22 1.21 -4.65
CA SER A 149 -10.31 1.86 -5.58
C SER A 149 -8.94 1.18 -5.60
N MET A 150 -8.45 0.88 -6.81
CA MET A 150 -7.05 0.51 -7.04
C MET A 150 -6.24 1.65 -7.67
N GLY A 151 -6.81 2.86 -7.66
CA GLY A 151 -6.30 4.10 -8.24
C GLY A 151 -4.84 4.39 -7.88
N ASP A 152 -4.51 4.27 -6.61
CA ASP A 152 -3.24 4.69 -6.03
C ASP A 152 -2.11 3.66 -6.18
N LEU A 153 -2.45 2.42 -6.55
CA LEU A 153 -1.46 1.38 -6.77
C LEU A 153 -0.58 1.74 -7.97
N LEU A 154 0.73 1.86 -7.75
CA LEU A 154 1.65 1.98 -8.89
C LEU A 154 1.48 0.78 -9.82
N ALA A 155 1.37 0.99 -11.12
CA ALA A 155 1.33 -0.09 -12.09
C ALA A 155 2.25 0.24 -13.25
N ASP A 156 2.92 -0.76 -13.80
CA ASP A 156 3.60 -0.60 -15.08
C ASP A 156 2.57 -0.58 -16.19
N ILE A 157 1.57 -1.46 -16.10
CA ILE A 157 0.44 -1.54 -17.02
C ILE A 157 -0.83 -1.69 -16.19
N ARG A 158 -1.86 -0.91 -16.49
CA ARG A 158 -3.17 -1.01 -15.87
C ARG A 158 -4.25 -1.11 -16.93
N LEU A 159 -5.20 -1.99 -16.67
CA LEU A 159 -6.47 -2.03 -17.37
C LEU A 159 -7.55 -1.61 -16.39
N LYS A 160 -8.32 -0.57 -16.72
CA LYS A 160 -9.48 -0.13 -15.94
C LYS A 160 -10.75 -0.30 -16.75
N ALA A 161 -11.69 -1.07 -16.23
CA ALA A 161 -12.97 -1.32 -16.88
C ALA A 161 -13.74 0.00 -17.05
N LEU A 162 -14.40 0.11 -18.20
CA LEU A 162 -15.19 1.26 -18.58
C LEU A 162 -16.40 0.76 -19.37
N SER A 163 -17.59 1.26 -19.02
CA SER A 163 -18.81 0.99 -19.79
C SER A 163 -19.05 2.12 -20.77
N LEU A 164 -19.19 1.79 -22.05
CA LEU A 164 -19.55 2.73 -23.12
C LEU A 164 -20.63 2.10 -23.97
N ASP A 165 -21.76 2.79 -24.12
CA ASP A 165 -22.89 2.34 -24.94
C ASP A 165 -23.35 0.91 -24.59
N GLY A 166 -23.32 0.56 -23.30
CA GLY A 166 -23.67 -0.78 -22.80
C GLY A 166 -22.64 -1.88 -23.07
N ARG A 167 -21.46 -1.54 -23.60
CA ARG A 167 -20.35 -2.47 -23.85
C ARG A 167 -19.19 -2.17 -22.90
N THR A 168 -18.54 -3.23 -22.44
CA THR A 168 -17.32 -3.13 -21.62
C THR A 168 -16.09 -2.93 -22.51
N PHE A 169 -15.31 -1.91 -22.17
CA PHE A 169 -13.96 -1.66 -22.66
C PHE A 169 -13.00 -1.61 -21.47
N TRP A 170 -11.70 -1.71 -21.76
CA TRP A 170 -10.66 -1.52 -20.76
C TRP A 170 -9.79 -0.35 -21.17
N ARG A 171 -9.72 0.67 -20.33
CA ARG A 171 -8.77 1.77 -20.49
C ARG A 171 -7.38 1.27 -20.15
N LEU A 172 -6.46 1.39 -21.10
CA LEU A 172 -5.05 1.02 -20.95
C LEU A 172 -4.26 2.22 -20.44
N LEU A 173 -3.73 2.09 -19.23
CA LEU A 173 -2.92 3.09 -18.54
C LEU A 173 -1.52 2.53 -18.32
N VAL A 174 -0.48 3.34 -18.49
CA VAL A 174 0.90 2.88 -18.42
C VAL A 174 1.75 3.78 -17.53
N GLY A 175 2.50 3.18 -16.59
CA GLY A 175 3.59 3.84 -15.88
C GLY A 175 3.19 4.80 -14.75
N GLY A 176 2.55 4.31 -13.68
CA GLY A 176 2.27 5.11 -12.48
C GLY A 176 1.00 4.71 -11.74
N PRO A 177 0.56 5.53 -10.76
CA PRO A 177 -0.82 5.49 -10.28
C PRO A 177 -1.77 6.06 -11.35
N GLU A 178 -3.07 5.87 -11.21
CA GLU A 178 -4.06 6.31 -12.21
C GLU A 178 -3.89 7.78 -12.60
N SER A 179 -3.78 8.63 -11.58
CA SER A 179 -3.74 10.08 -11.69
C SER A 179 -2.51 10.63 -12.41
N ARG A 180 -1.51 9.79 -12.69
CA ARG A 180 -0.26 10.20 -13.37
C ARG A 180 0.15 9.24 -14.48
N ALA A 181 -0.59 8.16 -14.71
CA ALA A 181 -0.27 7.19 -15.75
C ALA A 181 -0.58 7.79 -17.13
N LEU A 182 0.21 7.39 -18.13
CA LEU A 182 -0.08 7.70 -19.52
C LEU A 182 -1.35 6.95 -19.93
N ASN A 183 -2.38 7.68 -20.34
CA ASN A 183 -3.60 7.10 -20.92
C ASN A 183 -3.35 6.77 -22.39
N ALA A 184 -3.22 5.48 -22.70
CA ALA A 184 -2.89 5.01 -24.05
C ALA A 184 -4.12 4.86 -24.94
N GLY A 185 -5.32 4.77 -24.37
CA GLY A 185 -6.57 4.52 -25.10
C GLY A 185 -7.36 3.35 -24.55
N LEU A 186 -8.23 2.78 -25.38
CA LEU A 186 -9.10 1.66 -25.00
C LEU A 186 -8.72 0.38 -25.71
N VAL A 187 -8.96 -0.75 -25.06
CA VAL A 187 -8.90 -2.08 -25.65
C VAL A 187 -10.21 -2.81 -25.40
N GLU A 188 -10.67 -3.60 -26.37
CA GLU A 188 -11.81 -4.49 -26.18
C GLU A 188 -11.43 -5.67 -25.26
N THR A 189 -12.40 -6.19 -24.50
CA THR A 189 -12.16 -7.29 -23.54
C THR A 189 -11.45 -8.49 -24.17
N GLY A 190 -11.82 -8.90 -25.39
CA GLY A 190 -11.18 -10.02 -26.08
C GLY A 190 -9.72 -9.76 -26.50
N ALA A 191 -9.31 -8.50 -26.65
CA ALA A 191 -7.96 -8.11 -27.04
C ALA A 191 -7.08 -7.68 -25.84
N ALA A 192 -7.69 -7.40 -24.69
CA ALA A 192 -7.04 -6.78 -23.54
C ALA A 192 -5.86 -7.60 -23.00
N ALA A 193 -6.04 -8.91 -22.79
CA ALA A 193 -4.99 -9.78 -22.28
C ALA A 193 -3.78 -9.80 -23.23
N GLY A 194 -4.05 -9.96 -24.53
CA GLY A 194 -3.01 -10.00 -25.55
C GLY A 194 -2.23 -8.69 -25.63
N ALA A 195 -2.91 -7.54 -25.52
CA ALA A 195 -2.26 -6.23 -25.54
C ALA A 195 -1.27 -6.09 -24.37
N VAL A 196 -1.69 -6.45 -23.16
CA VAL A 196 -0.82 -6.43 -21.96
C VAL A 196 0.37 -7.38 -22.13
N VAL A 197 0.13 -8.62 -22.56
CA VAL A 197 1.21 -9.61 -22.76
C VAL A 197 2.22 -9.12 -23.81
N SER A 198 1.77 -8.44 -24.86
CA SER A 198 2.66 -7.88 -25.89
C SER A 198 3.53 -6.75 -25.34
N LEU A 199 2.96 -5.88 -24.51
CA LEU A 199 3.69 -4.81 -23.82
C LEU A 199 4.70 -5.39 -22.82
N LEU A 200 4.33 -6.42 -22.07
CA LEU A 200 5.25 -7.11 -21.17
C LEU A 200 6.41 -7.76 -21.95
N ALA A 201 6.12 -8.43 -23.07
CA ALA A 201 7.16 -9.02 -23.92
C ALA A 201 8.10 -7.94 -24.50
N PHE A 202 7.56 -6.78 -24.89
CA PHE A 202 8.35 -5.65 -25.34
C PHE A 202 9.27 -5.11 -24.23
N LEU A 203 8.73 -4.90 -23.02
CA LEU A 203 9.50 -4.47 -21.84
C LEU A 203 10.61 -5.47 -21.50
N ALA A 204 10.31 -6.77 -21.52
CA ALA A 204 11.29 -7.83 -21.32
C ALA A 204 12.41 -7.78 -22.38
N GLY A 205 12.07 -7.47 -23.64
CA GLY A 205 13.04 -7.30 -24.72
C GLY A 205 13.95 -6.07 -24.59
N LYS A 206 13.54 -5.04 -23.84
CA LYS A 206 14.37 -3.87 -23.52
C LYS A 206 15.32 -4.11 -22.35
N GLY A 207 14.99 -5.08 -21.49
CA GLY A 207 15.83 -5.54 -20.40
C GLY A 207 15.26 -5.25 -19.01
N PRO A 208 15.91 -5.76 -17.95
CA PRO A 208 15.35 -5.86 -16.60
C PRO A 208 15.28 -4.52 -15.83
N LEU A 209 15.69 -3.41 -16.46
CA LEU A 209 15.62 -2.07 -15.87
C LEU A 209 14.44 -1.26 -16.42
N THR A 210 13.88 -1.65 -17.57
CA THR A 210 12.81 -0.92 -18.23
C THR A 210 11.48 -1.17 -17.53
N ARG A 211 10.72 -0.09 -17.33
CA ARG A 211 9.44 -0.05 -16.62
C ARG A 211 8.38 0.57 -17.52
N GLY A 212 7.11 0.42 -17.14
CA GLY A 212 6.00 1.01 -17.89
C GLY A 212 6.16 2.52 -18.10
N ARG A 213 6.67 3.24 -17.09
CA ARG A 213 6.95 4.69 -17.17
C ARG A 213 7.98 5.10 -18.23
N ASP A 214 8.72 4.14 -18.77
CA ASP A 214 9.71 4.38 -19.83
C ASP A 214 9.09 4.22 -21.23
N LEU A 215 7.81 3.86 -21.32
CA LEU A 215 7.06 3.74 -22.57
C LEU A 215 6.37 5.05 -22.92
N ASP A 216 6.47 5.44 -24.19
CA ASP A 216 5.72 6.55 -24.77
C ASP A 216 4.50 6.07 -25.58
N HIS A 217 3.64 7.01 -25.95
CA HIS A 217 2.38 6.71 -26.65
C HIS A 217 2.62 6.05 -28.02
N SER A 218 3.66 6.45 -28.76
CA SER A 218 4.01 5.88 -30.07
C SER A 218 4.42 4.42 -29.93
N THR A 219 5.28 4.09 -28.96
CA THR A 219 5.69 2.71 -28.69
C THR A 219 4.48 1.84 -28.34
N ILE A 220 3.59 2.33 -27.46
CA ILE A 220 2.40 1.57 -27.06
C ILE A 220 1.48 1.32 -28.25
N LYS A 221 1.25 2.33 -29.10
CA LYS A 221 0.44 2.19 -30.32
C LYS A 221 1.05 1.17 -31.28
N THR A 222 2.37 1.17 -31.48
CA THR A 222 3.06 0.18 -32.31
C THR A 222 2.93 -1.25 -31.76
N VAL A 223 3.08 -1.44 -30.45
CA VAL A 223 3.01 -2.78 -29.82
C VAL A 223 1.57 -3.31 -29.79
N CYS A 224 0.60 -2.45 -29.48
CA CYS A 224 -0.80 -2.85 -29.40
C CYS A 224 -1.45 -2.99 -30.78
N GLY A 225 -1.03 -2.20 -31.78
CA GLY A 225 -1.61 -2.20 -33.12
C GLY A 225 -3.11 -1.92 -33.11
N ASP A 226 -3.85 -2.64 -33.94
CA ASP A 226 -5.31 -2.48 -34.10
C ASP A 226 -6.13 -2.83 -32.84
N ARG A 227 -5.48 -3.42 -31.82
CA ARG A 227 -6.13 -3.68 -30.52
C ARG A 227 -6.38 -2.41 -29.71
N LEU A 228 -5.63 -1.34 -29.98
CA LEU A 228 -5.74 -0.06 -29.29
C LEU A 228 -6.65 0.87 -30.09
N LEU A 229 -7.79 1.19 -29.51
CA LEU A 229 -8.77 2.09 -30.11
C LEU A 229 -8.41 3.54 -29.82
N ASP A 230 -8.37 4.35 -30.88
CA ASP A 230 -8.10 5.79 -30.82
C ASP A 230 -9.39 6.54 -30.37
N ARG A 231 -9.75 6.35 -29.09
CA ARG A 231 -10.88 7.02 -28.44
C ARG A 231 -10.41 7.78 -27.22
N VAL A 232 -10.54 9.11 -27.28
CA VAL A 232 -10.32 9.99 -26.13
C VAL A 232 -11.55 9.96 -25.26
N ILE A 233 -11.38 9.61 -23.99
CA ILE A 233 -12.44 9.67 -22.99
C ILE A 233 -11.95 10.59 -21.90
N ALA A 234 -12.82 11.53 -21.51
CA ALA A 234 -12.56 12.43 -20.40
C ALA A 234 -12.24 11.63 -19.13
N ASP A 235 -11.40 12.20 -18.27
CA ASP A 235 -11.21 11.63 -16.94
C ASP A 235 -12.43 11.96 -16.09
N GLU A 236 -13.17 10.94 -15.69
CA GLU A 236 -14.05 11.07 -14.55
C GLU A 236 -13.19 10.91 -13.30
N ALA A 237 -12.92 12.02 -12.62
CA ALA A 237 -12.24 12.02 -11.34
C ALA A 237 -13.13 11.31 -10.31
N ARG A 238 -12.94 10.00 -10.13
CA ARG A 238 -13.43 9.32 -8.93
C ARG A 238 -12.47 9.61 -7.78
N VAL A 239 -13.02 10.13 -6.69
CA VAL A 239 -12.30 10.27 -5.43
C VAL A 239 -11.92 8.86 -4.97
N ALA A 240 -10.63 8.63 -4.72
CA ALA A 240 -10.17 7.38 -4.15
C ALA A 240 -10.80 7.21 -2.77
N SER A 241 -11.60 6.16 -2.60
CA SER A 241 -12.03 5.72 -1.27
C SER A 241 -11.18 4.52 -0.86
N ALA A 242 -10.70 4.56 0.38
CA ALA A 242 -10.29 3.38 1.12
C ALA A 242 -11.48 3.02 2.01
N PRO A 243 -12.44 2.20 1.54
CA PRO A 243 -13.63 1.91 2.32
C PRO A 243 -13.20 1.05 3.51
N LEU A 244 -12.94 1.68 4.66
CA LEU A 244 -12.85 1.04 5.96
C LEU A 244 -14.25 1.00 6.57
N GLY A 245 -14.55 -0.07 7.30
CA GLY A 245 -15.86 -0.33 7.88
C GLY A 245 -16.67 -1.35 7.09
N LEU A 246 -17.98 -1.37 7.35
CA LEU A 246 -18.91 -2.28 6.69
C LEU A 246 -19.17 -1.86 5.24
N MET A 247 -19.12 -2.82 4.34
CA MET A 247 -19.43 -2.67 2.92
C MET A 247 -20.56 -3.62 2.53
N THR A 248 -21.54 -3.09 1.81
CA THR A 248 -22.47 -3.90 1.02
C THR A 248 -21.85 -4.06 -0.35
N THR A 249 -21.52 -5.29 -0.74
CA THR A 249 -20.87 -5.57 -2.04
C THR A 249 -21.84 -6.21 -3.02
N GLY A 250 -23.08 -6.47 -2.62
CA GLY A 250 -24.14 -6.98 -3.48
C GLY A 250 -25.35 -7.37 -2.68
N LYS A 251 -26.34 -7.96 -3.37
CA LYS A 251 -27.55 -8.46 -2.70
C LYS A 251 -27.16 -9.55 -1.69
N ASP A 252 -27.38 -9.26 -0.41
CA ASP A 252 -27.04 -10.11 0.73
C ASP A 252 -25.54 -10.49 0.82
N CYS A 253 -24.65 -9.69 0.21
CA CYS A 253 -23.20 -9.87 0.25
C CYS A 253 -22.56 -8.71 1.01
N PHE A 254 -21.81 -9.03 2.06
CA PHE A 254 -21.18 -8.05 2.93
C PHE A 254 -19.69 -8.34 3.12
N ALA A 255 -18.92 -7.26 3.22
CA ALA A 255 -17.54 -7.31 3.64
C ALA A 255 -17.31 -6.30 4.77
N VAL A 256 -16.32 -6.57 5.62
CA VAL A 256 -15.82 -5.59 6.57
C VAL A 256 -14.33 -5.36 6.31
N ALA A 257 -13.97 -4.10 6.16
CA ALA A 257 -12.61 -3.65 5.93
C ALA A 257 -12.04 -3.03 7.21
N VAL A 258 -10.93 -3.58 7.68
CA VAL A 258 -10.19 -3.05 8.84
C VAL A 258 -8.72 -2.94 8.47
N ALA A 259 -7.99 -2.03 9.10
CA ALA A 259 -6.55 -1.90 8.88
C ALA A 259 -5.80 -1.84 10.20
N PRO A 260 -4.64 -2.50 10.34
CA PRO A 260 -3.75 -2.20 11.44
C PRO A 260 -3.20 -0.77 11.30
N ALA A 261 -3.02 -0.10 12.43
CA ALA A 261 -2.37 1.20 12.44
C ALA A 261 -0.99 1.09 11.76
N PHE A 262 -0.71 2.02 10.85
CA PHE A 262 0.58 2.10 10.17
C PHE A 262 0.95 0.85 9.34
N GLY A 263 -0.04 0.02 9.01
CA GLY A 263 0.16 -1.19 8.23
C GLY A 263 0.92 -2.31 8.93
N GLN A 264 1.11 -2.24 10.25
CA GLN A 264 1.83 -3.25 11.03
C GLN A 264 1.03 -3.66 12.27
N ILE A 265 1.04 -4.95 12.59
CA ILE A 265 0.34 -5.49 13.75
C ILE A 265 1.13 -6.59 14.43
N ARG A 266 0.89 -6.79 15.74
CA ARG A 266 1.36 -7.99 16.42
C ARG A 266 0.56 -9.19 15.95
N ALA A 267 1.25 -10.28 15.70
CA ALA A 267 0.65 -11.52 15.22
C ALA A 267 -0.43 -12.03 16.18
N CYS A 268 -0.22 -11.94 17.50
CA CYS A 268 -1.23 -12.31 18.50
C CYS A 268 -2.55 -11.52 18.38
N ASP A 269 -2.49 -10.21 18.10
CA ASP A 269 -3.68 -9.37 17.96
C ASP A 269 -4.47 -9.75 16.69
N LEU A 270 -3.77 -10.01 15.57
CA LEU A 270 -4.39 -10.49 14.34
C LEU A 270 -4.95 -11.91 14.48
N SER A 271 -4.24 -12.80 15.18
CA SER A 271 -4.72 -14.15 15.49
C SER A 271 -6.02 -14.08 16.30
N HIS A 272 -6.07 -13.22 17.32
CA HIS A 272 -7.28 -13.03 18.12
C HIS A 272 -8.45 -12.56 17.27
N LEU A 273 -8.25 -11.57 16.39
CA LEU A 273 -9.31 -11.12 15.48
C LEU A 273 -9.80 -12.25 14.56
N CYS A 274 -8.88 -13.08 14.06
CA CYS A 274 -9.22 -14.22 13.19
C CYS A 274 -9.98 -15.33 13.93
N GLU A 275 -9.62 -15.62 15.18
CA GLU A 275 -10.36 -16.55 16.04
C GLU A 275 -11.79 -16.05 16.27
N ARG A 276 -11.95 -14.76 16.58
CA ARG A 276 -13.28 -14.13 16.73
C ARG A 276 -14.08 -14.15 15.44
N ALA A 277 -13.45 -13.89 14.29
CA ALA A 277 -14.10 -14.03 12.98
C ALA A 277 -14.63 -15.46 12.76
N GLY A 278 -13.85 -16.48 13.13
CA GLY A 278 -14.29 -17.88 13.08
C GLY A 278 -15.52 -18.15 13.94
N THR A 279 -15.63 -17.57 15.14
CA THR A 279 -16.83 -17.71 16.00
C THR A 279 -18.08 -17.03 15.43
N LEU A 280 -17.90 -16.10 14.49
CA LEU A 280 -18.97 -15.35 13.82
C LEU A 280 -19.36 -15.96 12.45
N ASP A 281 -18.89 -17.18 12.15
CA ASP A 281 -19.09 -17.88 10.86
C ASP A 281 -18.51 -17.14 9.64
N ILE A 282 -17.50 -16.27 9.85
CA ILE A 282 -16.73 -15.69 8.75
C ILE A 282 -15.77 -16.76 8.24
N LYS A 283 -15.86 -17.06 6.94
CA LYS A 283 -15.12 -18.17 6.30
C LYS A 283 -14.04 -17.71 5.32
N ALA A 284 -14.07 -16.45 4.92
CA ALA A 284 -13.13 -15.90 3.97
C ALA A 284 -12.62 -14.55 4.46
N LEU A 285 -11.32 -14.36 4.33
CA LEU A 285 -10.66 -13.07 4.47
C LEU A 285 -9.58 -12.92 3.40
N ARG A 286 -9.18 -11.67 3.16
CA ARG A 286 -8.12 -11.35 2.22
C ARG A 286 -7.40 -10.06 2.61
N PRO A 287 -6.06 -10.06 2.69
CA PRO A 287 -5.30 -8.82 2.70
C PRO A 287 -5.56 -8.02 1.43
N SER A 288 -5.70 -6.71 1.58
CA SER A 288 -6.22 -5.81 0.57
C SER A 288 -5.33 -4.57 0.44
N PRO A 289 -5.37 -3.85 -0.69
CA PRO A 289 -4.71 -2.56 -0.84
C PRO A 289 -4.97 -1.59 0.33
N ASN A 290 -4.12 -0.56 0.43
CA ASN A 290 -4.16 0.43 1.51
C ASN A 290 -3.98 -0.18 2.90
N HIS A 291 -3.12 -1.21 2.99
CA HIS A 291 -2.75 -1.86 4.25
C HIS A 291 -3.93 -2.53 4.99
N SER A 292 -5.01 -2.89 4.29
CA SER A 292 -6.25 -3.37 4.91
C SER A 292 -6.41 -4.89 4.87
N LEU A 293 -7.36 -5.40 5.66
CA LEU A 293 -7.90 -6.75 5.64
C LEU A 293 -9.39 -6.66 5.35
N LEU A 294 -9.86 -7.48 4.42
CA LEU A 294 -11.27 -7.68 4.13
C LEU A 294 -11.70 -9.02 4.70
N PHE A 295 -12.79 -9.02 5.46
CA PHE A 295 -13.47 -10.23 5.92
C PHE A 295 -14.85 -10.30 5.27
N PHE A 296 -15.25 -11.48 4.84
CA PHE A 296 -16.50 -11.71 4.11
C PHE A 296 -17.46 -12.56 4.93
N GLY A 297 -18.69 -12.08 5.10
CA GLY A 297 -19.68 -12.75 5.94
C GLY A 297 -21.08 -12.15 5.81
N SER A 298 -21.97 -12.54 6.72
CA SER A 298 -23.28 -11.90 6.85
C SER A 298 -23.14 -10.49 7.42
N SER A 299 -24.15 -9.64 7.22
CA SER A 299 -24.15 -8.29 7.78
C SER A 299 -23.95 -8.27 9.31
N SER A 300 -24.59 -9.18 10.03
CA SER A 300 -24.46 -9.27 11.49
C SER A 300 -23.05 -9.72 11.92
N ALA A 301 -22.47 -10.70 11.23
CA ALA A 301 -21.11 -11.16 11.51
C ALA A 301 -20.07 -10.05 11.23
N CYS A 302 -20.20 -9.36 10.10
CA CYS A 302 -19.32 -8.25 9.71
C CYS A 302 -19.40 -7.08 10.70
N ASN A 303 -20.61 -6.71 11.17
CA ASN A 303 -20.78 -5.67 12.18
C ASN A 303 -20.15 -6.06 13.53
N ALA A 304 -20.42 -7.28 14.01
CA ALA A 304 -19.83 -7.75 15.27
C ALA A 304 -18.29 -7.82 15.20
N LEU A 305 -17.73 -8.23 14.06
CA LEU A 305 -16.28 -8.23 13.88
C LEU A 305 -15.70 -6.81 13.83
N LEU A 306 -16.42 -5.86 13.23
CA LEU A 306 -16.00 -4.45 13.19
C LEU A 306 -15.86 -3.85 14.59
N GLU A 307 -16.80 -4.12 15.48
CA GLU A 307 -16.75 -3.70 16.88
C GLU A 307 -15.53 -4.29 17.61
N ILE A 308 -15.32 -5.61 17.49
CA ILE A 308 -14.17 -6.32 18.08
C ILE A 308 -12.85 -5.77 17.55
N ALA A 309 -12.76 -5.49 16.26
CA ALA A 309 -11.58 -4.91 15.65
C ALA A 309 -11.27 -3.51 16.23
N GLY A 310 -12.31 -2.69 16.42
CA GLY A 310 -12.19 -1.37 17.06
C GLY A 310 -11.67 -1.46 18.49
N GLU A 311 -12.22 -2.36 19.30
CA GLU A 311 -11.74 -2.63 20.68
C GLU A 311 -10.29 -3.12 20.71
N SER A 312 -9.86 -3.82 19.66
CA SER A 312 -8.49 -4.34 19.49
C SER A 312 -7.53 -3.32 18.87
N GLY A 313 -7.96 -2.07 18.67
CA GLY A 313 -7.12 -0.99 18.17
C GLY A 313 -6.89 -1.00 16.66
N PHE A 314 -7.65 -1.77 15.88
CA PHE A 314 -7.65 -1.61 14.42
C PHE A 314 -8.31 -0.29 14.02
N ILE A 315 -7.97 0.16 12.82
CA ILE A 315 -8.67 1.25 12.15
C ILE A 315 -9.91 0.67 11.47
N THR A 316 -11.07 1.21 11.83
CA THR A 316 -12.39 0.73 11.41
C THR A 316 -13.20 1.78 10.63
N THR A 317 -12.72 3.02 10.55
CA THR A 317 -13.41 4.12 9.88
C THR A 317 -12.42 4.99 9.08
N ALA A 318 -12.91 5.62 8.01
CA ALA A 318 -12.09 6.46 7.13
C ALA A 318 -11.58 7.76 7.77
N GLY A 319 -12.22 8.24 8.86
CA GLY A 319 -11.85 9.48 9.55
C GLY A 319 -10.81 9.32 10.66
N ASP A 320 -10.26 8.13 10.85
CA ASP A 320 -9.25 7.87 11.87
C ASP A 320 -7.93 8.59 11.52
N ALA A 321 -7.40 9.37 12.46
CA ALA A 321 -6.17 10.14 12.29
C ALA A 321 -4.97 9.28 11.87
N ARG A 322 -4.91 8.00 12.29
CA ARG A 322 -3.83 7.07 11.95
C ARG A 322 -3.80 6.75 10.45
N SER A 323 -4.95 6.81 9.77
CA SER A 323 -5.06 6.62 8.31
C SER A 323 -4.42 7.75 7.51
N SER A 324 -4.31 8.95 8.12
CA SER A 324 -3.71 10.13 7.50
C SER A 324 -2.18 10.16 7.63
N ILE A 325 -1.55 9.12 8.19
CA ILE A 325 -0.11 9.06 8.40
C ILE A 325 0.52 7.92 7.59
N ALA A 326 1.39 8.26 6.65
CA ALA A 326 2.21 7.29 5.95
C ALA A 326 3.56 7.13 6.65
N VAL A 327 3.87 5.91 7.09
CA VAL A 327 5.16 5.61 7.72
C VAL A 327 5.82 4.39 7.12
N CYS A 328 7.15 4.43 7.00
CA CYS A 328 7.94 3.24 6.71
C CYS A 328 8.25 2.50 8.01
N PRO A 329 8.86 1.30 7.96
CA PRO A 329 9.25 0.56 9.18
C PRO A 329 10.09 1.34 10.20
N GLY A 330 10.93 2.28 9.75
CA GLY A 330 11.80 3.04 10.65
C GLY A 330 12.82 2.17 11.39
N ALA A 331 13.48 2.73 12.40
CA ALA A 331 14.36 1.98 13.29
C ALA A 331 13.53 1.24 14.35
N PRO A 332 13.95 0.04 14.80
CA PRO A 332 15.09 -0.74 14.32
C PRO A 332 14.79 -1.56 13.05
N GLY A 333 13.54 -1.59 12.58
CA GLY A 333 13.12 -2.44 11.46
C GLY A 333 13.87 -2.23 10.14
N CYS A 334 14.43 -1.05 9.92
CA CYS A 334 15.17 -0.69 8.73
C CYS A 334 16.59 -0.24 9.10
N ALA A 335 17.60 -0.96 8.58
CA ALA A 335 19.00 -0.62 8.80
C ALA A 335 19.39 0.77 8.28
N SER A 336 18.59 1.37 7.39
CA SER A 336 18.83 2.72 6.86
C SER A 336 18.12 3.82 7.65
N ALA A 337 17.31 3.48 8.65
CA ALA A 337 16.52 4.47 9.37
C ALA A 337 17.28 5.09 10.54
N PHE A 338 17.06 6.40 10.74
CA PHE A 338 17.60 7.18 11.84
C PHE A 338 16.59 7.40 12.98
N LEU A 339 15.30 7.11 12.78
CA LEU A 339 14.26 7.30 13.81
C LEU A 339 13.23 6.15 13.88
N PRO A 340 12.62 5.93 15.06
CA PRO A 340 11.50 5.03 15.24
C PRO A 340 10.20 5.67 14.71
N THR A 341 9.89 5.43 13.45
CA THR A 341 8.76 6.07 12.75
C THR A 341 7.40 5.70 13.31
N HIS A 342 7.18 4.43 13.68
CA HIS A 342 5.89 3.97 14.21
C HIS A 342 5.57 4.60 15.57
N GLU A 343 6.56 4.76 16.44
CA GLU A 343 6.38 5.44 17.74
C GLU A 343 6.04 6.93 17.53
N LEU A 344 6.75 7.59 16.62
CA LEU A 344 6.49 8.99 16.30
C LEU A 344 5.12 9.19 15.64
N ALA A 345 4.68 8.24 14.82
CA ALA A 345 3.36 8.26 14.19
C ALA A 345 2.22 8.03 15.19
N ALA A 346 2.41 7.14 16.17
CA ALA A 346 1.44 6.95 17.25
C ALA A 346 1.24 8.27 18.02
N PHE A 347 2.35 8.91 18.43
CA PHE A 347 2.29 10.22 19.07
C PHE A 347 1.62 11.27 18.17
N ALA A 348 1.98 11.34 16.88
CA ALA A 348 1.36 12.27 15.93
C ALA A 348 -0.14 12.06 15.78
N SER A 349 -0.61 10.80 15.77
CA SER A 349 -2.03 10.49 15.59
C SER A 349 -2.90 10.97 16.76
N GLU A 350 -2.33 11.02 17.96
CA GLU A 350 -3.01 11.55 19.15
C GLU A 350 -2.87 13.08 19.21
N GLU A 351 -1.64 13.58 19.14
CA GLU A 351 -1.33 15.00 19.32
C GLU A 351 -1.88 15.88 18.18
N CYS A 352 -1.91 15.36 16.95
CA CYS A 352 -2.36 16.08 15.76
C CYS A 352 -3.72 15.58 15.26
N ALA A 353 -4.54 14.91 16.09
CA ALA A 353 -5.79 14.30 15.65
C ALA A 353 -6.71 15.27 14.89
N SER A 354 -6.89 16.50 15.40
CA SER A 354 -7.72 17.54 14.78
C SER A 354 -7.19 18.05 13.43
N LEU A 355 -5.89 17.91 13.19
CA LEU A 355 -5.22 18.27 11.94
C LEU A 355 -5.31 17.14 10.90
N LEU A 356 -5.33 15.89 11.35
CA LEU A 356 -5.26 14.69 10.50
C LEU A 356 -6.63 14.30 9.94
N ASP A 357 -7.33 15.28 9.35
CA ASP A 357 -8.72 15.22 8.85
C ASP A 357 -8.89 14.47 7.51
N GLY A 358 -7.84 13.81 7.01
CA GLY A 358 -7.84 13.11 5.73
C GLY A 358 -7.65 14.01 4.50
N SER A 359 -7.53 15.33 4.66
CA SER A 359 -7.29 16.25 3.54
C SER A 359 -5.84 16.21 3.02
N PHE A 360 -4.92 15.62 3.79
CA PHE A 360 -3.56 15.35 3.37
C PHE A 360 -2.98 14.14 4.11
N THR A 361 -1.86 13.61 3.60
CA THR A 361 -1.10 12.55 4.28
C THR A 361 0.13 13.15 4.97
N LEU A 362 0.28 13.00 6.28
CA LEU A 362 1.53 13.26 7.00
C LEU A 362 2.51 12.13 6.70
N HIS A 363 3.68 12.43 6.13
CA HIS A 363 4.68 11.41 5.84
C HIS A 363 5.80 11.42 6.89
N ILE A 364 5.98 10.33 7.63
CA ILE A 364 7.09 10.16 8.57
C ILE A 364 8.01 9.05 8.05
N SER A 365 9.21 9.42 7.62
CA SER A 365 10.18 8.53 6.99
C SER A 365 11.42 8.35 7.85
N GLY A 366 11.88 7.12 8.04
CA GLY A 366 13.10 6.85 8.80
C GLY A 366 14.36 7.39 8.14
N CYS A 367 14.33 7.62 6.82
CA CYS A 367 15.45 8.10 6.02
C CYS A 367 14.95 8.81 4.75
N GLY A 368 15.87 9.38 3.96
CA GLY A 368 15.56 10.09 2.71
C GLY A 368 15.02 9.24 1.55
N LYS A 369 14.59 8.00 1.77
CA LYS A 369 14.12 7.10 0.69
C LYS A 369 12.62 7.25 0.38
N GLY A 370 11.80 7.56 1.38
CA GLY A 370 10.35 7.71 1.21
C GLY A 370 9.62 6.42 0.82
N CYS A 371 9.94 5.30 1.47
CA CYS A 371 9.36 3.98 1.13
C CYS A 371 7.83 3.93 1.22
N ALA A 372 7.22 4.60 2.20
CA ALA A 372 5.79 4.53 2.47
C ALA A 372 4.98 5.45 1.56
N HIS A 373 5.52 6.64 1.26
CA HIS A 373 4.88 7.61 0.39
C HIS A 373 5.90 8.26 -0.57
N PRO A 374 6.18 7.66 -1.74
CA PRO A 374 7.23 8.14 -2.66
C PRO A 374 6.90 9.46 -3.37
N ALA A 375 5.63 9.85 -3.40
CA ALA A 375 5.19 11.14 -3.93
C ALA A 375 5.41 12.27 -2.89
N PRO A 376 5.43 13.56 -3.30
CA PRO A 376 5.46 14.65 -2.34
C PRO A 376 4.23 14.58 -1.44
N SER A 377 4.43 14.89 -0.17
CA SER A 377 3.35 15.11 0.80
C SER A 377 3.36 16.58 1.20
N LEU A 378 2.20 17.09 1.64
CA LEU A 378 2.05 18.43 2.19
C LEU A 378 3.03 18.68 3.34
N LEU A 379 3.26 17.69 4.20
CA LEU A 379 4.26 17.73 5.26
C LEU A 379 4.96 16.38 5.40
N THR A 380 6.28 16.42 5.27
CA THR A 380 7.14 15.26 5.41
C THR A 380 8.15 15.48 6.51
N PHE A 381 8.30 14.52 7.42
CA PHE A 381 9.41 14.38 8.35
C PHE A 381 10.32 13.24 7.90
N SER A 382 11.63 13.45 7.93
CA SER A 382 12.62 12.44 7.58
C SER A 382 13.81 12.46 8.53
N GLY A 383 14.36 11.29 8.84
CA GLY A 383 15.62 11.20 9.57
C GLY A 383 16.84 11.35 8.65
N THR A 384 17.87 12.02 9.14
CA THR A 384 19.20 12.10 8.53
C THR A 384 20.28 11.98 9.61
N ALA A 385 21.55 11.94 9.19
CA ALA A 385 22.67 12.00 10.12
C ALA A 385 22.70 13.30 10.94
N ASP A 386 22.09 14.37 10.44
CA ASP A 386 22.08 15.70 11.05
C ASP A 386 20.87 15.93 11.99
N GLY A 387 19.87 15.04 11.97
CA GLY A 387 18.69 15.11 12.82
C GLY A 387 17.38 14.78 12.11
N LEU A 388 16.29 15.31 12.66
CA LEU A 388 14.96 15.27 12.05
C LEU A 388 14.82 16.44 11.09
N VAL A 389 14.74 16.14 9.80
CA VAL A 389 14.45 17.14 8.77
C VAL A 389 12.97 17.16 8.46
N PHE A 390 12.46 18.33 8.08
CA PHE A 390 11.09 18.46 7.56
C PHE A 390 11.06 19.18 6.21
N SER A 391 10.10 18.81 5.37
CA SER A 391 9.85 19.41 4.07
C SER A 391 8.35 19.66 3.87
N ILE A 392 8.01 20.82 3.34
CA ILE A 392 6.65 21.27 3.05
C ILE A 392 6.42 21.16 1.54
N ALA A 393 5.37 20.44 1.16
CA ALA A 393 5.10 20.04 -0.23
C ALA A 393 6.28 19.29 -0.89
N GLY A 394 6.97 18.45 -0.11
CA GLY A 394 8.20 17.75 -0.52
C GLY A 394 8.17 16.26 -0.22
N ARG A 395 9.24 15.56 -0.63
CA ARG A 395 9.50 14.14 -0.38
C ARG A 395 10.64 13.97 0.62
N PRO A 396 10.78 12.79 1.25
CA PRO A 396 12.02 12.48 1.95
C PRO A 396 13.20 12.52 0.98
N GLY A 397 14.32 13.11 1.43
CA GLY A 397 15.53 13.26 0.63
C GLY A 397 15.58 14.51 -0.25
N ASP A 398 14.49 15.28 -0.36
CA ASP A 398 14.53 16.62 -0.94
C ASP A 398 15.33 17.57 -0.04
N VAL A 399 15.70 18.74 -0.58
CA VAL A 399 16.31 19.81 0.22
C VAL A 399 15.34 20.20 1.34
N PRO A 400 15.75 20.09 2.62
CA PRO A 400 14.82 20.27 3.72
C PRO A 400 14.48 21.75 3.97
N ASP A 401 13.29 21.97 4.48
CA ASP A 401 12.80 23.26 4.93
C ASP A 401 13.15 23.54 6.38
N GLY A 402 13.77 22.60 7.06
CA GLY A 402 14.35 22.80 8.37
C GLY A 402 14.95 21.50 8.89
N ILE A 403 15.87 21.65 9.82
CA ILE A 403 16.52 20.54 10.51
C ILE A 403 16.38 20.82 12.00
N LEU A 404 15.96 19.80 12.74
CA LEU A 404 15.78 19.84 14.18
C LEU A 404 16.58 18.68 14.80
N PRO A 405 17.20 18.87 15.98
CA PRO A 405 17.76 17.76 16.73
C PRO A 405 16.69 16.70 17.05
N PHE A 406 17.05 15.41 17.03
CA PHE A 406 16.12 14.31 17.32
C PHE A 406 15.31 14.44 18.63
N PRO A 407 15.86 15.00 19.73
CA PRO A 407 15.07 15.24 20.94
C PRO A 407 13.79 16.07 20.72
N HIS A 408 13.74 16.91 19.68
CA HIS A 408 12.57 17.73 19.35
C HIS A 408 11.52 17.04 18.48
N GLN A 409 11.67 15.74 18.18
CA GLN A 409 10.75 15.03 17.27
C GLN A 409 9.29 15.05 17.71
N ARG A 410 9.02 14.96 19.02
CA ARG A 410 7.65 15.09 19.55
C ARG A 410 7.23 16.56 19.64
N THR A 411 8.13 17.41 20.11
CA THR A 411 7.88 18.85 20.25
C THR A 411 7.45 19.50 18.94
N VAL A 412 8.06 19.14 17.80
CA VAL A 412 7.68 19.70 16.49
C VAL A 412 6.26 19.32 16.08
N LEU A 413 5.78 18.14 16.45
CA LEU A 413 4.39 17.73 16.22
C LEU A 413 3.44 18.49 17.14
N SER A 414 3.80 18.71 18.41
CA SER A 414 3.03 19.59 19.30
C SER A 414 3.00 21.05 18.83
N ARG A 415 4.06 21.55 18.19
CA ARG A 415 4.07 22.89 17.54
C ARG A 415 3.13 22.92 16.35
N LEU A 416 3.08 21.83 15.58
CA LEU A 416 2.19 21.70 14.44
C LEU A 416 0.72 21.68 14.87
N ALA A 417 0.38 20.93 15.92
CA ALA A 417 -0.97 20.92 16.50
C ALA A 417 -1.39 22.31 16.97
N ARG A 418 -0.54 22.99 17.75
CA ARG A 418 -0.77 24.37 18.21
C ARG A 418 -0.94 25.37 17.07
N LEU A 419 -0.15 25.23 15.99
CA LEU A 419 -0.28 26.06 14.80
C LEU A 419 -1.67 25.89 14.18
N TYR A 420 -2.13 24.64 14.04
CA TYR A 420 -3.46 24.35 13.50
C TYR A 420 -4.55 24.96 14.38
N GLU A 421 -4.54 24.71 15.69
CA GLU A 421 -5.53 25.25 16.63
C GLU A 421 -5.62 26.77 16.61
N LYS A 422 -4.46 27.44 16.48
CA LYS A 422 -4.40 28.90 16.48
C LYS A 422 -4.88 29.52 15.17
N GLU A 423 -4.54 28.92 14.04
CA GLU A 423 -4.71 29.54 12.71
C GLU A 423 -5.93 29.01 11.94
N HIS A 424 -6.57 27.94 12.40
CA HIS A 424 -7.73 27.31 11.76
C HIS A 424 -8.97 28.18 11.76
N LYS A 425 -9.64 28.24 10.61
CA LYS A 425 -10.90 28.95 10.41
C LYS A 425 -12.08 27.98 10.37
N PRO A 426 -13.28 28.38 10.83
CA PRO A 426 -14.48 27.56 10.72
C PRO A 426 -14.71 27.05 9.28
N GLY A 427 -14.89 25.73 9.12
CA GLY A 427 -15.13 25.08 7.83
C GLY A 427 -13.89 24.89 6.94
N GLU A 428 -12.71 25.32 7.38
CA GLU A 428 -11.45 25.06 6.68
C GLU A 428 -10.97 23.63 6.96
N ASN A 429 -10.29 22.99 6.02
CA ASN A 429 -9.58 21.73 6.28
C ASN A 429 -8.07 21.97 6.38
N ALA A 430 -7.32 21.00 6.88
CA ALA A 430 -5.89 21.12 7.09
C ALA A 430 -5.09 21.47 5.82
N ALA A 431 -5.41 20.82 4.69
CA ALA A 431 -4.76 21.12 3.42
C ALA A 431 -4.96 22.58 2.98
N THR A 432 -6.16 23.12 3.15
CA THR A 432 -6.48 24.51 2.82
C THR A 432 -5.76 25.48 3.75
N LEU A 433 -5.70 25.17 5.05
CA LEU A 433 -4.95 25.97 6.03
C LEU A 433 -3.47 26.05 5.66
N PHE A 434 -2.84 24.92 5.33
CA PHE A 434 -1.41 24.89 4.99
C PHE A 434 -1.14 25.66 3.70
N ALA A 435 -2.01 25.53 2.69
CA ALA A 435 -1.92 26.31 1.47
C ALA A 435 -2.01 27.81 1.75
N ARG A 436 -2.90 28.23 2.67
CA ARG A 436 -3.07 29.62 3.08
C ARG A 436 -1.90 30.18 3.88
N LEU A 437 -1.40 29.44 4.87
CA LEU A 437 -0.26 29.87 5.68
C LEU A 437 1.02 29.96 4.84
N GLY A 438 1.17 29.03 3.89
CA GLY A 438 2.34 28.94 3.05
C GLY A 438 3.58 28.45 3.79
N LYS A 439 4.59 28.13 2.99
CA LYS A 439 5.80 27.44 3.42
C LYS A 439 6.62 28.18 4.49
N GLN A 440 6.72 29.50 4.40
CA GLN A 440 7.50 30.30 5.35
C GLN A 440 6.89 30.31 6.75
N ALA A 441 5.58 30.53 6.87
CA ALA A 441 4.90 30.59 8.16
C ALA A 441 4.94 29.23 8.88
N ILE A 442 4.67 28.15 8.15
CA ILE A 442 4.76 26.78 8.68
C ILE A 442 6.21 26.49 9.13
N GLY A 443 7.19 26.75 8.27
CA GLY A 443 8.61 26.51 8.61
C GLY A 443 9.07 27.32 9.82
N ALA A 444 8.64 28.56 9.95
CA ALA A 444 8.94 29.39 11.12
C ALA A 444 8.32 28.81 12.40
N ALA A 445 7.06 28.39 12.37
CA ALA A 445 6.36 27.80 13.51
C ALA A 445 7.02 26.51 14.01
N LEU A 446 7.46 25.63 13.09
CA LEU A 446 8.08 24.35 13.44
C LEU A 446 9.48 24.53 14.07
N ARG A 447 10.21 25.59 13.71
CA ARG A 447 11.56 25.90 14.21
C ARG A 447 11.60 26.69 15.53
N GLN A 448 10.48 27.18 16.05
CA GLN A 448 10.49 28.02 17.26
C GLN A 448 11.04 27.25 18.45
N ASP A 449 12.04 27.74 19.18
CA ASP A 449 12.47 27.11 20.43
C ASP A 449 11.40 27.22 21.52
N ASP A 450 11.31 26.20 22.39
CA ASP A 450 10.42 26.26 23.55
C ASP A 450 10.99 27.35 24.50
N ARG A 451 10.27 28.46 24.63
CA ARG A 451 10.60 29.52 25.61
C ARG A 451 10.14 29.14 27.00
#